data_AF-A0A6J4NWQ5-F1
#
_entry.id   AF-A0A6J4NWQ5-F1
#
_cell.length_a   1.000
_cell.length_b   1.000
_cell.length_c   1.000
_cell.angle_alpha   90.00
_cell.angle_beta   90.00
_cell.angle_gamma   90.00
#
_symmetry.space_group_name_H-M   'P 1'
#
loop_
_entity.id
_entity.type
_entity.pdbx_description
1 polymer ?
#
loop_
_entity_poly.entity_id
_entity_poly.type
_entity_poly.pdbx_seq_one_letter_code
_entity_poly.pdbx_strand_id
1 'polypeptide(L)'
;MTRTVARLILAMLLLPATGAVFLVLFLALVPTNGPPRVGRLLAMWSALYVFVGAYWVMLWRDMVPWNRRRVTLTALGTVLSLAGGAAVAVGCLAIDRRLPPPIAVLIGGGTVPITWVLATVLLWRETAAERLGRLTAHGMPVLACPLCGYNLAGLTEARCPECGASFTLEQIVLARPRPGPQPAEL
;
A
#
# COMPACT_ATOMS: atom_id res chain seq x y z
N MET A 1 -8.30 -0.87 -21.79
CA MET A 1 -8.30 -1.12 -20.32
C MET A 1 -7.66 0.05 -19.61
N THR A 2 -8.24 0.53 -18.50
CA THR A 2 -7.61 1.61 -17.71
C THR A 2 -6.37 1.08 -17.01
N ARG A 3 -5.33 1.92 -16.85
CA ARG A 3 -4.08 1.54 -16.16
C ARG A 3 -4.33 0.94 -14.77
N THR A 4 -5.41 1.37 -14.11
CA THR A 4 -5.85 0.85 -12.81
C THR A 4 -6.26 -0.62 -12.86
N VAL A 5 -7.04 -1.03 -13.88
CA VAL A 5 -7.48 -2.43 -14.01
C VAL A 5 -6.28 -3.35 -14.24
N ALA A 6 -5.33 -2.96 -15.09
CA ALA A 6 -4.10 -3.74 -15.32
C ALA A 6 -3.29 -3.92 -14.02
N ARG A 7 -3.18 -2.87 -13.18
CA ARG A 7 -2.50 -2.96 -11.89
C ARG A 7 -3.21 -3.88 -10.89
N LEU A 8 -4.54 -3.88 -10.86
CA LEU A 8 -5.30 -4.80 -10.00
C LEU A 8 -5.09 -6.26 -10.43
N ILE A 9 -5.07 -6.52 -11.73
CA ILE A 9 -4.76 -7.86 -12.27
C ILE A 9 -3.34 -8.27 -11.88
N LEU A 10 -2.34 -7.39 -12.05
CA LEU A 10 -0.97 -7.67 -11.62
C LEU A 10 -0.86 -7.87 -10.10
N ALA A 11 -1.60 -7.10 -9.29
CA ALA A 11 -1.67 -7.32 -7.84
C ALA A 11 -2.23 -8.71 -7.49
N MET A 12 -3.26 -9.18 -8.20
CA MET A 12 -3.80 -10.54 -8.03
C MET A 12 -2.79 -11.62 -8.44
N LEU A 13 -1.92 -11.34 -9.41
CA LEU A 13 -0.84 -12.24 -9.85
C LEU A 13 0.33 -12.33 -8.86
N LEU A 14 0.44 -11.41 -7.89
CA LEU A 14 1.48 -11.47 -6.87
C LEU A 14 1.42 -12.79 -6.09
N LEU A 15 0.23 -13.27 -5.71
CA LEU A 15 0.08 -14.50 -4.92
C LEU A 15 0.58 -15.75 -5.66
N PRO A 16 0.10 -16.07 -6.88
CA PRO A 16 0.60 -17.23 -7.62
C PRO A 16 2.08 -17.08 -8.01
N ALA A 17 2.54 -15.87 -8.35
CA ALA A 17 3.96 -15.63 -8.64
C ALA A 17 4.85 -15.88 -7.41
N THR A 18 4.43 -15.39 -6.24
CA THR A 18 5.14 -15.63 -4.96
C THR A 18 5.17 -17.13 -4.62
N GLY A 19 4.05 -17.84 -4.82
CA GLY A 19 3.98 -19.29 -4.63
C GLY A 19 4.93 -20.06 -5.55
N ALA A 20 5.01 -19.67 -6.83
CA ALA A 20 5.94 -20.27 -7.79
C ALA A 20 7.40 -20.01 -7.42
N VAL A 21 7.76 -18.77 -7.08
CA VAL A 21 9.12 -18.41 -6.63
C VAL A 21 9.48 -19.16 -5.35
N PHE A 22 8.57 -19.23 -4.38
CA PHE A 22 8.76 -20.00 -3.16
C PHE A 22 9.04 -21.47 -3.46
N LEU A 23 8.24 -22.12 -4.32
CA LEU A 23 8.42 -23.51 -4.69
C LEU A 23 9.78 -23.76 -5.35
N VAL A 24 10.18 -22.90 -6.29
CA VAL A 24 11.48 -22.99 -6.97
C VAL A 24 12.62 -22.84 -5.97
N LEU A 25 12.57 -21.83 -5.09
CA LEU A 25 13.60 -21.62 -4.07
C LEU A 25 13.65 -22.76 -3.05
N PHE A 26 12.49 -23.30 -2.66
CA PHE A 26 12.39 -24.44 -1.76
C PHE A 26 13.07 -25.66 -2.37
N LEU A 27 12.72 -26.01 -3.61
CA LEU A 27 13.34 -27.15 -4.32
C LEU A 27 14.85 -26.97 -4.55
N ALA A 28 15.31 -25.74 -4.79
CA ALA A 28 16.72 -25.44 -5.02
C ALA A 28 17.57 -25.46 -3.74
N LEU A 29 17.02 -25.02 -2.61
CA LEU A 29 17.79 -24.78 -1.37
C LEU A 29 17.57 -25.86 -0.30
N VAL A 30 16.41 -26.52 -0.30
CA VAL A 30 16.08 -27.58 0.66
C VAL A 30 16.53 -28.93 0.08
N PRO A 31 17.52 -29.59 0.70
CA PRO A 31 18.01 -30.86 0.19
C PRO A 31 16.93 -31.93 0.29
N THR A 32 16.88 -32.86 -0.67
CA THR A 32 15.96 -34.01 -0.65
C THR A 32 16.30 -35.00 0.46
N ASN A 33 17.54 -35.01 0.93
CA ASN A 33 18.06 -35.97 1.91
C ASN A 33 18.35 -35.26 3.25
N GLY A 34 17.35 -35.23 4.12
CA GLY A 34 17.47 -34.76 5.52
C GLY A 34 16.81 -33.41 5.80
N PRO A 35 16.74 -33.00 7.09
CA PRO A 35 16.07 -31.77 7.48
C PRO A 35 16.80 -30.52 6.97
N PRO A 36 16.07 -29.49 6.51
CA PRO A 36 16.69 -28.25 6.06
C PRO A 36 17.44 -27.57 7.20
N ARG A 37 18.66 -27.10 6.92
CA ARG A 37 19.40 -26.23 7.84
C ARG A 37 18.70 -24.87 7.90
N VAL A 38 18.57 -24.30 9.10
CA VAL A 38 17.92 -22.98 9.33
C VAL A 38 18.51 -21.89 8.43
N GLY A 39 19.84 -21.85 8.26
CA GLY A 39 20.48 -20.86 7.39
C GLY A 39 20.00 -20.88 5.93
N ARG A 40 19.68 -22.07 5.37
CA ARG A 40 19.14 -22.16 4.01
C ARG A 40 17.70 -21.68 3.92
N LEU A 41 16.90 -21.93 4.94
CA LEU A 41 15.54 -21.39 5.03
C LEU A 41 15.55 -19.86 5.19
N LEU A 42 16.47 -19.31 5.97
CA LEU A 42 16.64 -17.86 6.08
C LEU A 42 17.02 -17.26 4.72
N ALA A 43 17.98 -17.85 4.00
CA ALA A 43 18.35 -17.40 2.67
C ALA A 43 17.18 -17.47 1.67
N MET A 44 16.41 -18.57 1.68
CA MET A 44 15.19 -18.73 0.89
C MET A 44 14.18 -17.61 1.18
N TRP A 45 13.90 -17.35 2.46
CA TRP A 45 12.98 -16.29 2.88
C TRP A 45 13.48 -14.91 2.49
N SER A 46 14.77 -14.61 2.68
CA SER A 46 15.36 -13.33 2.24
C SER A 46 15.18 -13.10 0.74
N ALA A 47 15.43 -14.11 -0.09
CA ALA A 47 15.22 -14.01 -1.54
C ALA A 47 13.74 -13.77 -1.88
N LEU A 48 12.82 -14.48 -1.21
CA LEU A 48 11.39 -14.28 -1.41
C LEU A 48 10.94 -12.87 -0.99
N TYR A 49 11.43 -12.35 0.14
CA TYR A 49 11.08 -11.01 0.61
C TYR A 49 11.58 -9.92 -0.33
N VAL A 50 12.79 -10.08 -0.88
CA VAL A 50 13.32 -9.17 -1.92
C VAL A 50 12.43 -9.21 -3.15
N PHE A 51 12.03 -10.40 -3.62
CA PHE A 51 11.11 -10.54 -4.75
C PHE A 51 9.76 -9.86 -4.50
N VAL A 52 9.08 -10.19 -3.39
CA VAL A 52 7.77 -9.61 -3.03
C VAL A 52 7.87 -8.10 -2.85
N GLY A 53 8.89 -7.63 -2.12
CA GLY A 53 9.11 -6.21 -1.87
C GLY A 53 9.37 -5.43 -3.15
N ALA A 54 10.25 -5.93 -4.03
CA ALA A 54 10.55 -5.30 -5.30
C ALA A 54 9.33 -5.29 -6.22
N TYR A 55 8.64 -6.42 -6.37
CA TYR A 55 7.42 -6.53 -7.18
C TYR A 55 6.37 -5.51 -6.71
N TRP A 56 6.10 -5.49 -5.40
CA TRP A 56 5.07 -4.64 -4.82
C TRP A 56 5.41 -3.16 -4.96
N VAL A 57 6.66 -2.76 -4.66
CA VAL A 57 7.09 -1.37 -4.82
C VAL A 57 7.04 -0.97 -6.29
N MET A 58 7.51 -1.78 -7.23
CA MET A 58 7.46 -1.46 -8.66
C MET A 58 6.03 -1.30 -9.16
N LEU A 59 5.10 -2.15 -8.71
CA LEU A 59 3.70 -2.09 -9.10
C LEU A 59 3.03 -0.76 -8.69
N TRP A 60 3.36 -0.27 -7.50
CA TRP A 60 2.72 0.90 -6.90
C TRP A 60 3.53 2.19 -6.96
N ARG A 61 4.77 2.16 -7.47
CA ARG A 61 5.71 3.30 -7.38
C ARG A 61 5.13 4.61 -7.92
N ASP A 62 4.35 4.57 -9.00
CA ASP A 62 3.80 5.79 -9.63
C ASP A 62 2.50 6.28 -8.95
N MET A 63 1.86 5.45 -8.11
CA MET A 63 0.63 5.82 -7.39
C MET A 63 0.93 6.44 -6.03
N VAL A 64 2.07 6.08 -5.45
CA VAL A 64 2.45 6.52 -4.10
C VAL A 64 3.33 7.77 -4.25
N PRO A 65 2.88 8.96 -3.80
CA PRO A 65 3.78 10.10 -3.63
C PRO A 65 4.83 9.78 -2.57
N TRP A 66 6.02 9.39 -2.99
CA TRP A 66 7.12 9.03 -2.10
C TRP A 66 7.68 10.26 -1.40
N ASN A 67 7.19 10.52 -0.19
CA ASN A 67 7.74 11.50 0.74
C ASN A 67 8.59 10.80 1.81
N ARG A 68 9.46 11.56 2.49
CA ARG A 68 10.34 11.03 3.56
C ARG A 68 9.55 10.26 4.62
N ARG A 69 8.36 10.76 5.00
CA ARG A 69 7.47 10.13 5.99
C ARG A 69 7.04 8.72 5.55
N ARG A 70 6.60 8.53 4.31
CA ARG A 70 6.18 7.22 3.78
C ARG A 70 7.34 6.25 3.64
N VAL A 71 8.51 6.73 3.26
CA VAL A 71 9.74 5.91 3.24
C VAL A 71 10.06 5.43 4.66
N THR A 72 10.10 6.33 5.65
CA THR A 72 10.36 5.96 7.06
C THR A 72 9.30 5.00 7.60
N LEU A 73 8.01 5.25 7.34
CA LEU A 73 6.93 4.36 7.79
C LEU A 73 6.98 2.99 7.10
N THR A 74 7.33 2.94 5.82
CA THR A 74 7.48 1.66 5.10
C THR A 74 8.68 0.87 5.66
N ALA A 75 9.80 1.53 5.93
CA ALA A 75 10.96 0.91 6.57
C ALA A 75 10.63 0.39 7.98
N LEU A 76 9.90 1.18 8.78
CA LEU A 76 9.42 0.75 10.10
C LEU A 76 8.47 -0.45 9.98
N GLY A 77 7.56 -0.43 9.01
CA GLY A 77 6.69 -1.56 8.69
C GLY A 77 7.47 -2.83 8.34
N THR A 78 8.56 -2.72 7.57
CA THR A 78 9.47 -3.85 7.29
C THR A 78 10.09 -4.41 8.57
N VAL A 79 10.63 -3.55 9.44
CA VAL A 79 11.23 -3.99 10.71
C VAL A 79 10.19 -4.66 11.61
N LEU A 80 9.00 -4.08 11.74
CA LEU A 80 7.92 -4.63 12.56
C LEU A 80 7.41 -5.97 12.02
N SER A 81 7.28 -6.13 10.71
CA SER A 81 6.90 -7.40 10.08
C SER A 81 7.95 -8.49 10.30
N LEU A 82 9.25 -8.16 10.18
CA LEU A 82 10.34 -9.10 10.47
C LEU A 82 10.35 -9.52 11.93
N ALA A 83 10.19 -8.57 12.86
CA ALA A 83 10.09 -8.83 14.29
C ALA A 83 8.87 -9.71 14.61
N GLY A 84 7.71 -9.42 13.99
CA GLY A 84 6.50 -10.23 14.11
C GLY A 84 6.70 -11.67 13.64
N GLY A 85 7.33 -11.89 12.48
CA GLY A 85 7.62 -13.24 12.00
C GLY A 85 8.62 -14.00 12.88
N ALA A 86 9.64 -13.32 13.42
CA ALA A 86 10.55 -13.90 14.39
C ALA A 86 9.82 -14.28 15.70
N ALA A 87 8.95 -13.41 16.19
CA ALA A 87 8.15 -13.66 17.38
C ALA A 87 7.21 -14.86 17.19
N VAL A 88 6.58 -15.01 16.01
CA VAL A 88 5.77 -16.19 15.67
C VAL A 88 6.63 -17.46 15.69
N ALA A 89 7.82 -17.45 15.09
CA ALA A 89 8.71 -18.62 15.11
C ALA A 89 9.12 -19.01 16.54
N VAL A 90 9.51 -18.04 17.37
CA VAL A 90 9.87 -18.28 18.78
C VAL A 90 8.66 -18.78 19.58
N GLY A 91 7.49 -18.20 19.35
CA GLY A 91 6.24 -18.62 19.97
C GLY A 91 5.89 -20.07 19.66
N CYS A 92 6.04 -20.50 18.39
CA CYS A 92 5.84 -21.90 18.01
C CYS A 92 6.77 -22.86 18.78
N LEU A 93 8.05 -22.50 18.94
CA LEU A 93 9.02 -23.29 19.70
C LEU A 93 8.75 -23.29 21.20
N ALA A 94 8.20 -22.20 21.73
CA ALA A 94 7.82 -22.09 23.13
C ALA A 94 6.58 -22.96 23.46
N ILE A 95 5.61 -23.01 22.54
CA ILE A 95 4.38 -23.81 22.67
C ILE A 95 4.68 -25.30 22.52
N ASP A 96 5.45 -25.69 21.51
CA ASP A 96 5.82 -27.09 21.27
C ASP A 96 7.33 -27.24 21.12
N ARG A 97 7.98 -27.73 22.19
CA ARG A 97 9.43 -28.00 22.21
C ARG A 97 9.84 -29.16 21.30
N ARG A 98 8.89 -29.99 20.83
CA ARG A 98 9.16 -31.07 19.87
C ARG A 98 9.17 -30.56 18.43
N LEU A 99 8.68 -29.35 18.19
CA LEU A 99 8.66 -28.75 16.86
C LEU A 99 10.10 -28.49 16.37
N PRO A 100 10.51 -29.07 15.23
CA PRO A 100 11.82 -28.79 14.66
C PRO A 100 11.98 -27.29 14.35
N PRO A 101 13.09 -26.65 14.73
CA PRO A 101 13.36 -25.23 14.42
C PRO A 101 13.13 -24.83 12.95
N PRO A 102 13.46 -25.68 11.94
CA PRO A 102 13.18 -25.35 10.55
C PRO A 102 11.68 -25.13 10.26
N ILE A 103 10.79 -25.91 10.90
CA ILE A 103 9.34 -25.76 10.72
C ILE A 103 8.86 -24.46 11.36
N ALA A 104 9.36 -24.12 12.55
CA ALA A 104 9.03 -22.86 13.21
C ALA A 104 9.47 -21.64 12.36
N VAL A 105 10.67 -21.68 11.76
CA VAL A 105 11.15 -20.64 10.83
C VAL A 105 10.31 -20.59 9.55
N LEU A 106 9.84 -21.73 9.05
CA LEU A 106 8.94 -21.78 7.90
C LEU A 106 7.61 -21.07 8.20
N ILE A 107 7.00 -21.35 9.35
CA ILE A 107 5.75 -20.71 9.78
C ILE A 107 5.96 -19.21 10.01
N GLY A 108 6.97 -18.84 10.80
CA GLY A 108 7.27 -17.44 11.09
C GLY A 108 7.60 -16.63 9.84
N GLY A 109 8.38 -17.21 8.91
CA GLY A 109 8.73 -16.54 7.67
C GLY A 109 7.54 -16.27 6.75
N GLY A 110 6.56 -17.17 6.71
CA GLY A 110 5.32 -16.95 5.94
C GLY A 110 4.49 -15.75 6.41
N THR A 111 4.61 -15.36 7.68
CA THR A 111 3.84 -14.23 8.23
C THR A 111 4.39 -12.84 7.84
N VAL A 112 5.69 -12.75 7.54
CA VAL A 112 6.35 -11.48 7.20
C VAL A 112 5.76 -10.82 5.95
N PRO A 113 5.67 -11.48 4.77
CA PRO A 113 5.14 -10.82 3.57
C PRO A 113 3.66 -10.48 3.72
N ILE A 114 2.88 -11.28 4.44
CA ILE A 114 1.45 -11.01 4.68
C ILE A 114 1.27 -9.74 5.51
N THR A 115 1.93 -9.68 6.67
CA THR A 115 1.85 -8.50 7.56
C THR A 115 2.42 -7.26 6.90
N TRP A 116 3.50 -7.39 6.12
CA TRP A 116 4.12 -6.26 5.43
C TRP A 116 3.25 -5.71 4.30
N VAL A 117 2.63 -6.56 3.47
CA VAL A 117 1.70 -6.13 2.43
C VAL A 117 0.48 -5.44 3.05
N LEU A 118 -0.10 -6.01 4.12
CA LEU A 118 -1.22 -5.38 4.83
C LEU A 118 -0.84 -4.02 5.41
N ALA A 119 0.33 -3.91 6.05
CA ALA A 119 0.84 -2.65 6.57
C ALA A 119 1.03 -1.62 5.45
N THR A 120 1.62 -1.98 4.32
CA THR A 120 1.83 -1.06 3.20
C THR A 120 0.52 -0.61 2.55
N VAL A 121 -0.52 -1.46 2.47
CA VAL A 121 -1.86 -1.03 2.02
C VAL A 121 -2.42 0.09 2.90
N LEU A 122 -2.23 0.00 4.21
CA LEU A 122 -2.68 1.03 5.15
C LEU A 122 -1.81 2.29 5.09
N LEU A 123 -0.49 2.12 5.05
CA LEU A 123 0.49 3.21 5.06
C LEU A 123 0.52 4.02 3.76
N TRP A 124 0.25 3.36 2.62
CA TRP A 124 0.25 4.00 1.30
C TRP A 124 -1.12 4.54 0.90
N ARG A 125 -2.12 4.42 1.79
CA ARG A 125 -3.43 5.00 1.58
C ARG A 125 -3.29 6.51 1.37
N GLU A 126 -3.88 6.97 0.28
CA GLU A 126 -3.92 8.39 -0.03
C GLU A 126 -4.66 9.15 1.07
N THR A 127 -4.03 10.21 1.57
CA THR A 127 -4.64 11.10 2.56
C THR A 127 -5.62 12.07 1.88
N ALA A 128 -6.60 12.58 2.64
CA ALA A 128 -7.54 13.56 2.11
C ALA A 128 -6.84 14.81 1.55
N ALA A 129 -5.76 15.25 2.21
CA ALA A 129 -4.96 16.39 1.78
C ALA A 129 -4.23 16.14 0.44
N GLU A 130 -3.61 14.96 0.27
CA GLU A 130 -2.96 14.59 -1.01
C GLU A 130 -3.98 14.48 -2.14
N ARG A 131 -5.15 13.89 -1.85
CA ARG A 131 -6.24 13.81 -2.83
C ARG A 131 -6.68 15.20 -3.27
N LEU A 132 -6.91 16.11 -2.32
CA LEU A 132 -7.28 17.49 -2.63
C LEU A 132 -6.20 18.17 -3.48
N GLY A 133 -4.93 18.04 -3.10
CA GLY A 133 -3.80 18.59 -3.86
C GLY A 133 -3.71 18.07 -5.30
N ARG A 134 -4.05 16.79 -5.53
CA ARG A 134 -4.09 16.23 -6.89
C ARG A 134 -5.28 16.75 -7.70
N LEU A 135 -6.44 16.93 -7.07
CA LEU A 135 -7.62 17.48 -7.74
C LEU A 135 -7.35 18.95 -8.14
N THR A 136 -6.81 19.75 -7.23
CA THR A 136 -6.46 21.15 -7.53
C THR A 136 -5.39 21.26 -8.62
N ALA A 137 -4.38 20.38 -8.63
CA ALA A 137 -3.34 20.36 -9.66
C ALA A 137 -3.88 20.06 -11.07
N HIS A 138 -4.98 19.31 -11.19
CA HIS A 138 -5.65 19.06 -12.48
C HIS A 138 -6.66 20.15 -12.86
N GLY A 139 -6.64 21.28 -12.16
CA GLY A 139 -7.63 22.34 -12.36
C GLY A 139 -9.05 21.89 -12.02
N MET A 140 -9.21 20.75 -11.31
CA MET A 140 -10.51 20.40 -10.76
C MET A 140 -10.75 21.36 -9.60
N PRO A 141 -11.70 22.30 -9.76
CA PRO A 141 -11.85 23.37 -8.82
C PRO A 141 -12.34 22.79 -7.49
N VAL A 142 -11.78 23.30 -6.41
CA VAL A 142 -12.31 23.07 -5.06
C VAL A 142 -13.79 23.45 -5.12
N LEU A 143 -14.67 22.52 -4.72
CA LEU A 143 -16.10 22.81 -4.61
C LEU A 143 -16.23 23.84 -3.50
N ALA A 144 -16.35 25.11 -3.84
CA ALA A 144 -16.49 26.20 -2.88
C ALA A 144 -17.91 26.76 -2.93
N CYS A 145 -18.40 27.24 -1.79
CA CYS A 145 -19.67 27.93 -1.68
C CYS A 145 -19.59 29.23 -2.50
N PRO A 146 -20.51 29.47 -3.45
CA PRO A 146 -20.46 30.68 -4.28
C PRO A 146 -20.79 31.96 -3.52
N LEU A 147 -21.37 31.87 -2.31
CA LEU A 147 -21.72 33.03 -1.50
C LEU A 147 -20.59 33.45 -0.56
N CYS A 148 -19.94 32.50 0.11
CA CYS A 148 -18.92 32.80 1.13
C CYS A 148 -17.53 32.21 0.87
N GLY A 149 -17.36 31.40 -0.20
CA GLY A 149 -16.08 30.77 -0.54
C GLY A 149 -15.71 29.53 0.29
N TYR A 150 -16.55 29.10 1.24
CA TYR A 150 -16.27 27.92 2.07
C TYR A 150 -16.15 26.63 1.25
N ASN A 151 -15.17 25.78 1.56
CA ASN A 151 -14.98 24.50 0.86
C ASN A 151 -16.10 23.49 1.20
N LEU A 152 -16.94 23.20 0.22
CA LEU A 152 -18.04 22.23 0.29
C LEU A 152 -17.59 20.79 0.03
N ALA A 153 -16.32 20.54 -0.32
CA ALA A 153 -15.83 19.19 -0.59
C ALA A 153 -15.88 18.32 0.69
N GLY A 154 -16.58 17.19 0.62
CA GLY A 154 -16.66 16.22 1.71
C GLY A 154 -17.85 16.38 2.66
N LEU A 155 -18.69 17.40 2.45
CA LEU A 155 -19.97 17.51 3.16
C LEU A 155 -20.96 16.45 2.63
N THR A 156 -21.69 15.81 3.55
CA THR A 156 -22.76 14.85 3.21
C THR A 156 -24.04 15.54 2.77
N GLU A 157 -24.20 16.80 3.15
CA GLU A 157 -25.34 17.64 2.81
C GLU A 157 -24.91 18.72 1.83
N ALA A 158 -25.77 19.05 0.87
CA ALA A 158 -25.54 20.14 -0.07
C ALA A 158 -25.88 21.51 0.56
N ARG A 159 -25.37 21.75 1.78
CA ARG A 159 -25.60 22.96 2.58
C ARG A 159 -24.27 23.47 3.13
N CYS A 160 -24.02 24.76 2.99
CA CYS A 160 -22.84 25.39 3.55
C CYS A 160 -23.01 25.60 5.07
N PRO A 161 -22.09 25.11 5.91
CA PRO A 161 -22.17 25.30 7.37
C PRO A 161 -21.93 26.75 7.80
N GLU A 162 -21.18 27.54 7.01
CA GLU A 162 -20.86 28.93 7.36
C GLU A 162 -22.01 29.90 7.06
N CYS A 163 -22.63 29.81 5.88
CA CYS A 163 -23.69 30.75 5.47
C CYS A 163 -25.10 30.16 5.47
N GLY A 164 -25.24 28.86 5.72
CA GLY A 164 -26.54 28.17 5.75
C GLY A 164 -27.22 27.97 4.39
N ALA A 165 -26.63 28.44 3.29
CA ALA A 165 -27.18 28.29 1.95
C ALA A 165 -27.12 26.83 1.48
N SER A 166 -28.21 26.36 0.90
CA SER A 166 -28.32 25.06 0.23
C SER A 166 -28.15 25.22 -1.28
N PHE A 167 -27.49 24.25 -1.92
CA PHE A 167 -27.24 24.27 -3.36
C PHE A 167 -27.57 22.93 -3.98
N THR A 168 -28.00 22.93 -5.24
CA THR A 168 -27.94 21.69 -6.04
C THR A 168 -26.53 21.47 -6.56
N LEU A 169 -26.23 20.22 -6.95
CA LEU A 169 -24.93 19.90 -7.54
C LEU A 169 -24.69 20.69 -8.84
N GLU A 170 -25.75 20.95 -9.63
CA GLU A 170 -25.64 21.81 -10.82
C GLU A 170 -25.32 23.25 -10.46
N GLN A 171 -25.95 23.82 -9.43
CA GLN A 171 -25.68 25.19 -9.00
C GLN A 171 -24.22 25.39 -8.58
N ILE A 172 -23.63 24.43 -7.85
CA ILE A 172 -22.22 24.48 -7.46
C ILE A 172 -21.30 24.39 -8.69
N VAL A 173 -21.66 23.58 -9.69
CA VAL A 173 -20.89 23.47 -10.94
C VAL A 173 -21.01 24.73 -11.80
N LEU A 174 -22.20 25.33 -11.87
CA LEU A 174 -22.47 26.53 -12.68
C LEU A 174 -21.90 27.81 -12.06
N ALA A 175 -21.90 27.91 -10.73
CA ALA A 175 -21.36 29.07 -10.02
C ALA A 175 -19.83 29.12 -9.99
N ARG A 176 -19.16 28.16 -10.66
CA ARG A 176 -17.70 28.18 -10.82
C ARG A 176 -17.30 29.42 -11.63
N PRO A 177 -16.34 30.22 -11.13
CA PRO A 177 -15.64 31.17 -11.98
C PRO A 177 -15.06 30.40 -13.16
N ARG A 178 -15.47 30.74 -14.38
CA ARG A 178 -14.76 30.22 -15.57
C ARG A 178 -13.30 30.64 -15.41
N PRO A 179 -12.33 29.73 -15.50
CA PRO A 179 -10.93 30.14 -15.54
C PRO A 179 -10.82 31.18 -16.66
N GLY A 180 -10.44 32.41 -16.28
CA GLY A 180 -10.22 33.47 -17.25
C GLY A 180 -9.14 33.04 -18.24
N PRO A 181 -9.04 33.70 -19.41
CA PRO A 181 -7.96 33.41 -20.35
C PRO A 181 -6.62 33.46 -19.61
N GLN A 182 -5.91 32.34 -19.61
CA GLN A 182 -4.57 32.26 -19.04
C GLN A 182 -3.73 33.30 -19.79
N PRO A 183 -3.08 34.26 -19.10
CA PRO A 183 -2.24 35.23 -19.80
C PRO A 183 -1.20 34.45 -20.61
N ALA A 184 -1.14 34.71 -21.91
CA ALA A 184 -0.19 34.06 -22.79
C ALA A 184 1.21 34.30 -22.22
N GLU A 185 1.92 33.21 -21.88
CA GLU A 185 3.34 33.29 -21.52
C GLU A 185 4.08 33.83 -22.75
N LEU A 186 4.52 35.10 -22.67
CA LEU A 186 5.35 35.81 -23.65
C LEU A 186 6.83 35.60 -23.35
#